data_AF-A0A2V8HBP0-F1
#
_entry.id   AF-A0A2V8HBP0-F1
#
_cell.length_a   1.000
_cell.length_b   1.000
_cell.length_c   1.000
_cell.angle_alpha   90.00
_cell.angle_beta   90.00
_cell.angle_gamma   90.00
#
_symmetry.space_group_name_H-M   'P 1'
#
loop_
_entity.id
_entity.type
_entity.pdbx_description
1 polymer ?
#
loop_
_entity_poly.entity_id
_entity_poly.type
_entity_poly.pdbx_seq_one_letter_code
_entity_poly.pdbx_strand_id
1 'polypeptide(L)'
;MPAFGQRAILSLLLLLPAAAHAQTKIPAAFLGTWAGGGIGANNAPAGTPPIELPYQELDKKLGDFLVPWAFAQHEALEWNTDDTGQACKLDGMFRPGAATGGGGFRFVEAAGNKLYQVWGVDERGLARIYLDSPHPRNVALTWNGDSRGRFEGDGTLVVDITGFNAKSWLESDRWAHSEELHVIERYRLFGNGEYLQLRTFVDDRLALKAPYTFTRYYRKVADATEGGEGVCNQNVPEDDLWSQRRNKLLSDHDAKFAAFVATYNDEPLPQGSIPPPPRATASAVPLGANAPAAKAVPTIPPQAADSAKLRALAGVYEPVPGRPRPTQPGRRIWSSIPPGTAWWSDRSA
;
A
#
# COMPACT_ATOMS: atom_id res chain seq x y z
N MET A 1 -80.75 20.89 8.21
CA MET A 1 -80.26 19.55 8.62
C MET A 1 -79.20 19.13 7.59
N PRO A 2 -77.92 19.04 7.94
CA PRO A 2 -76.85 18.84 6.95
C PRO A 2 -76.60 17.36 6.66
N ALA A 3 -76.14 17.09 5.43
CA ALA A 3 -75.82 15.78 4.89
C ALA A 3 -74.43 15.29 5.35
N PHE A 4 -74.35 14.00 5.66
CA PHE A 4 -73.12 13.29 6.05
C PHE A 4 -72.19 13.10 4.84
N GLY A 5 -70.93 13.55 4.95
CA GLY A 5 -69.86 13.24 4.02
C GLY A 5 -69.14 11.95 4.44
N GLN A 6 -69.15 10.93 3.57
CA GLN A 6 -68.31 9.74 3.71
C GLN A 6 -66.88 10.05 3.27
N ARG A 7 -65.92 9.97 4.20
CA ARG A 7 -64.49 9.95 3.87
C ARG A 7 -64.08 8.52 3.55
N ALA A 8 -63.67 8.27 2.31
CA ALA A 8 -63.03 7.02 1.91
C ALA A 8 -61.66 6.92 2.58
N ILE A 9 -61.44 5.86 3.36
CA ILE A 9 -60.14 5.52 3.94
C ILE A 9 -59.41 4.68 2.88
N LEU A 10 -58.46 5.29 2.18
CA LEU A 10 -57.49 4.57 1.36
C LEU A 10 -56.50 3.87 2.30
N SER A 11 -56.64 2.55 2.45
CA SER A 11 -55.64 1.72 3.11
C SER A 11 -54.41 1.61 2.20
N LEU A 12 -53.38 2.42 2.50
CA LEU A 12 -52.06 2.31 1.88
C LEU A 12 -51.37 1.06 2.43
N LEU A 13 -51.45 -0.06 1.71
CA LEU A 13 -50.61 -1.23 1.97
C LEU A 13 -49.15 -0.84 1.70
N LEU A 14 -48.40 -0.58 2.77
CA LEU A 14 -46.94 -0.52 2.74
C LEU A 14 -46.42 -1.91 2.34
N LEU A 15 -46.06 -2.06 1.07
CA LEU A 15 -45.20 -3.13 0.59
C LEU A 15 -43.84 -2.95 1.27
N LEU A 16 -43.66 -3.64 2.41
CA LEU A 16 -42.35 -3.87 2.99
C LEU A 16 -41.50 -4.55 1.90
N PRO A 17 -40.30 -4.03 1.56
CA PRO A 17 -39.40 -4.77 0.68
C PRO A 17 -39.12 -6.10 1.36
N ALA A 18 -39.44 -7.20 0.67
CA ALA A 18 -39.10 -8.53 1.14
C ALA A 18 -37.61 -8.50 1.51
N ALA A 19 -37.29 -8.84 2.75
CA ALA A 19 -35.91 -9.04 3.15
C ALA A 19 -35.33 -10.06 2.17
N ALA A 20 -34.45 -9.59 1.28
CA ALA A 20 -33.67 -10.45 0.43
C ALA A 20 -32.98 -11.43 1.36
N HIS A 21 -33.33 -12.71 1.26
CA HIS A 21 -32.70 -13.74 2.08
C HIS A 21 -31.22 -13.70 1.73
N ALA A 22 -30.39 -13.33 2.71
CA ALA A 22 -28.94 -13.30 2.56
C ALA A 22 -28.49 -14.68 2.08
N GLN A 23 -28.05 -14.77 0.83
CA GLN A 23 -27.62 -16.03 0.25
C GLN A 23 -26.23 -16.36 0.78
N THR A 24 -26.20 -17.08 1.89
CA THR A 24 -24.97 -17.43 2.59
C THR A 24 -24.22 -18.59 1.92
N LYS A 25 -24.89 -19.37 1.06
CA LYS A 25 -24.30 -20.49 0.33
C LYS A 25 -23.83 -20.06 -1.05
N ILE A 26 -22.54 -20.27 -1.31
CA ILE A 26 -21.92 -19.97 -2.59
C ILE A 26 -22.48 -20.93 -3.65
N PRO A 27 -23.04 -20.44 -4.77
CA PRO A 27 -23.46 -21.31 -5.85
C PRO A 27 -22.26 -22.11 -6.37
N ALA A 28 -22.40 -23.43 -6.47
CA ALA A 28 -21.32 -24.33 -6.92
C ALA A 28 -20.77 -23.94 -8.31
N ALA A 29 -21.57 -23.27 -9.14
CA ALA A 29 -21.15 -22.75 -10.43
C ALA A 29 -20.02 -21.71 -10.33
N PHE A 30 -19.90 -20.95 -9.23
CA PHE A 30 -18.78 -20.03 -9.00
C PHE A 30 -17.49 -20.72 -8.59
N LEU A 31 -17.57 -21.88 -7.93
CA LEU A 31 -16.41 -22.58 -7.39
C LEU A 31 -15.53 -23.19 -8.50
N GLY A 32 -14.24 -23.33 -8.22
CA GLY A 32 -13.24 -23.87 -9.14
C GLY A 32 -12.37 -22.79 -9.79
N THR A 33 -11.62 -23.18 -10.81
CA THR A 33 -10.62 -22.33 -11.46
C THR A 33 -11.19 -21.56 -12.65
N TRP A 34 -10.89 -20.26 -12.68
CA TRP A 34 -11.26 -19.29 -13.71
C TRP A 34 -9.99 -18.75 -14.36
N ALA A 35 -9.79 -19.03 -15.64
CA ALA A 35 -8.62 -18.60 -16.39
C ALA A 35 -8.96 -17.41 -17.29
N GLY A 36 -8.18 -16.33 -17.22
CA GLY A 36 -8.31 -15.19 -18.12
C GLY A 36 -7.94 -15.57 -19.55
N GLY A 37 -6.94 -16.45 -19.73
CA GLY A 37 -6.68 -17.18 -20.99
C GLY A 37 -6.45 -16.30 -22.23
N GLY A 38 -6.10 -15.03 -22.04
CA GLY A 38 -5.99 -14.06 -23.13
C GLY A 38 -7.35 -13.68 -23.76
N ILE A 39 -8.46 -13.82 -23.05
CA ILE A 39 -9.79 -13.34 -23.48
C ILE A 39 -9.76 -11.81 -23.46
N GLY A 40 -9.42 -11.26 -24.63
CA GLY A 40 -9.34 -9.85 -24.96
C GLY A 40 -10.51 -9.41 -25.85
N ALA A 41 -10.40 -8.20 -26.40
CA ALA A 41 -11.44 -7.62 -27.26
C ALA A 41 -11.74 -8.46 -28.53
N ASN A 42 -10.76 -9.23 -29.01
CA ASN A 42 -10.83 -9.94 -30.30
C ASN A 42 -11.29 -11.41 -30.19
N ASN A 43 -11.37 -11.95 -28.98
CA ASN A 43 -11.73 -13.35 -28.71
C ASN A 43 -12.66 -13.48 -27.48
N ALA A 44 -13.35 -12.39 -27.13
CA ALA A 44 -14.39 -12.41 -26.12
C ALA A 44 -15.57 -13.30 -26.58
N PRO A 45 -16.26 -13.99 -25.65
CA PRO A 45 -17.41 -14.82 -26.00
C PRO A 45 -18.50 -14.04 -26.74
N ALA A 46 -19.22 -14.72 -27.64
CA ALA A 46 -20.27 -14.08 -28.42
C ALA A 46 -21.34 -13.42 -27.52
N GLY A 47 -21.68 -12.17 -27.81
CA GLY A 47 -22.70 -11.41 -27.07
C GLY A 47 -22.20 -10.71 -25.80
N THR A 48 -20.90 -10.78 -25.48
CA THR A 48 -20.34 -9.96 -24.40
C THR A 48 -20.09 -8.52 -24.87
N PRO A 49 -20.35 -7.50 -24.02
CA PRO A 49 -19.87 -6.14 -24.27
C PRO A 49 -18.35 -6.14 -24.53
N PRO A 50 -17.85 -5.28 -25.45
CA PRO A 50 -16.42 -5.13 -25.66
C PRO A 50 -15.71 -4.81 -24.35
N ILE A 51 -14.53 -5.40 -24.16
CA ILE A 51 -13.62 -4.98 -23.09
C ILE A 51 -13.23 -3.52 -23.35
N GLU A 52 -13.30 -2.66 -22.33
CA GLU A 52 -13.10 -1.23 -22.49
C GLU A 52 -11.68 -0.90 -22.99
N LEU A 53 -10.68 -1.59 -22.44
CA LEU A 53 -9.27 -1.55 -22.86
C LEU A 53 -8.59 -2.90 -22.59
N PRO A 54 -7.76 -3.41 -23.51
CA PRO A 54 -6.79 -4.47 -23.22
C PRO A 54 -5.96 -4.11 -21.99
N TYR A 55 -5.50 -5.13 -21.27
CA TYR A 55 -4.80 -4.96 -20.01
C TYR A 55 -3.60 -4.00 -20.11
N GLN A 56 -2.71 -4.20 -21.08
CA GLN A 56 -1.51 -3.38 -21.27
C GLN A 56 -1.85 -1.92 -21.58
N GLU A 57 -2.95 -1.68 -22.29
CA GLU A 57 -3.41 -0.34 -22.62
C GLU A 57 -4.02 0.36 -21.41
N LEU A 58 -4.83 -0.34 -20.62
CA LEU A 58 -5.36 0.18 -19.36
C LEU A 58 -4.23 0.57 -18.41
N ASP A 59 -3.26 -0.32 -18.24
CA ASP A 59 -2.12 -0.13 -17.34
C ASP A 59 -1.34 1.14 -17.70
N LYS A 60 -1.04 1.36 -18.99
CA LYS A 60 -0.37 2.58 -19.44
C LYS A 60 -1.25 3.83 -19.29
N LYS A 61 -2.54 3.71 -19.55
CA LYS A 61 -3.46 4.85 -19.49
C LYS A 61 -3.72 5.33 -18.05
N LEU A 62 -3.54 4.46 -17.05
CA LEU A 62 -3.80 4.82 -15.65
C LEU A 62 -2.92 5.97 -15.16
N GLY A 63 -1.70 6.12 -15.70
CA GLY A 63 -0.82 7.25 -15.41
C GLY A 63 -1.47 8.62 -15.65
N ASP A 64 -2.33 8.74 -16.68
CA ASP A 64 -3.05 9.98 -17.00
C ASP A 64 -4.07 10.37 -15.90
N PHE A 65 -4.54 9.39 -15.13
CA PHE A 65 -5.57 9.54 -14.10
C PHE A 65 -5.00 9.71 -12.69
N LEU A 66 -3.68 9.62 -12.50
CA LEU A 66 -3.05 9.83 -11.21
C LEU A 66 -2.89 11.31 -10.87
N VAL A 67 -2.96 11.63 -9.58
CA VAL A 67 -2.54 12.93 -9.06
C VAL A 67 -1.00 13.01 -8.99
N PRO A 68 -0.39 14.21 -8.86
CA PRO A 68 1.05 14.39 -9.00
C PRO A 68 1.92 13.56 -8.05
N TRP A 69 1.53 13.38 -6.78
CA TRP A 69 2.35 12.61 -5.85
C TRP A 69 2.39 11.12 -6.20
N ALA A 70 1.26 10.55 -6.63
CA ALA A 70 1.16 9.13 -6.96
C ALA A 70 1.94 8.83 -8.26
N PHE A 71 1.89 9.76 -9.21
CA PHE A 71 2.72 9.71 -10.41
C PHE A 71 4.21 9.84 -10.08
N ALA A 72 4.61 10.82 -9.26
CA ALA A 72 6.01 11.01 -8.86
C ALA A 72 6.57 9.81 -8.09
N GLN A 73 5.73 9.12 -7.29
CA GLN A 73 6.13 7.89 -6.62
C GLN A 73 6.46 6.79 -7.62
N HIS A 74 5.67 6.62 -8.69
CA HIS A 74 5.98 5.69 -9.78
C HIS A 74 7.32 6.04 -10.46
N GLU A 75 7.58 7.32 -10.75
CA GLU A 75 8.85 7.75 -11.36
C GLU A 75 10.07 7.51 -10.47
N ALA A 76 9.86 7.47 -9.15
CA ALA A 76 10.92 7.20 -8.18
C ALA A 76 11.25 5.71 -8.03
N LEU A 77 10.40 4.80 -8.56
CA LEU A 77 10.59 3.35 -8.39
C LEU A 77 11.76 2.83 -9.21
N GLU A 78 12.45 1.84 -8.65
CA GLU A 78 13.36 0.99 -9.38
C GLU A 78 12.74 -0.41 -9.52
N TRP A 79 12.63 -0.86 -10.78
CA TRP A 79 11.85 -2.05 -11.16
C TRP A 79 12.22 -3.31 -10.40
N ASN A 80 13.52 -3.58 -10.20
CA ASN A 80 13.93 -4.86 -9.61
C ASN A 80 13.82 -4.86 -8.09
N THR A 81 13.89 -3.68 -7.46
CA THR A 81 14.03 -3.54 -6.00
C THR A 81 12.74 -3.11 -5.30
N ASP A 82 11.92 -2.28 -5.93
CA ASP A 82 10.68 -1.77 -5.34
C ASP A 82 9.45 -2.58 -5.72
N ASP A 83 9.55 -3.36 -6.80
CA ASP A 83 8.50 -4.26 -7.22
C ASP A 83 8.28 -5.37 -6.17
N THR A 84 7.03 -5.49 -5.71
CA THR A 84 6.68 -6.39 -4.59
C THR A 84 6.93 -7.86 -4.91
N GLY A 85 6.74 -8.26 -6.16
CA GLY A 85 6.83 -9.65 -6.61
C GLY A 85 8.28 -10.07 -6.83
N GLN A 86 9.09 -9.17 -7.40
CA GLN A 86 10.55 -9.34 -7.48
C GLN A 86 11.16 -9.41 -6.06
N ALA A 87 10.70 -8.56 -5.14
CA ALA A 87 11.18 -8.54 -3.76
C ALA A 87 10.53 -9.59 -2.82
N CYS A 88 9.81 -10.58 -3.36
CA CYS A 88 9.15 -11.64 -2.60
C CYS A 88 8.18 -11.14 -1.48
N LYS A 89 7.57 -9.97 -1.66
CA LYS A 89 6.55 -9.39 -0.79
C LYS A 89 5.15 -9.82 -1.25
N LEU A 90 4.15 -9.57 -0.42
CA LEU A 90 2.75 -9.66 -0.84
C LEU A 90 2.50 -8.64 -1.96
N ASP A 91 1.77 -9.04 -2.98
CA ASP A 91 1.67 -8.30 -4.25
C ASP A 91 0.45 -7.37 -4.35
N GLY A 92 -0.47 -7.48 -3.39
CA GLY A 92 -1.78 -6.83 -3.47
C GLY A 92 -2.70 -7.53 -4.48
N MET A 93 -3.92 -7.01 -4.67
CA MET A 93 -4.91 -7.68 -5.51
C MET A 93 -4.67 -7.52 -7.02
N PHE A 94 -4.05 -6.41 -7.45
CA PHE A 94 -3.99 -6.06 -8.88
C PHE A 94 -2.85 -6.76 -9.59
N ARG A 95 -1.75 -6.96 -8.90
CA ARG A 95 -0.50 -7.43 -9.50
C ARG A 95 -0.47 -8.92 -9.91
N PRO A 96 -1.19 -9.86 -9.25
CA PRO A 96 -1.32 -11.25 -9.71
C PRO A 96 -2.00 -11.42 -11.09
N GLY A 97 -2.32 -10.33 -11.80
CA GLY A 97 -2.96 -10.37 -13.12
C GLY A 97 -4.42 -10.85 -13.12
N ALA A 98 -4.91 -11.34 -11.98
CA ALA A 98 -6.25 -11.87 -11.81
C ALA A 98 -7.32 -10.79 -11.72
N ALA A 99 -7.02 -9.63 -11.14
CA ALA A 99 -7.90 -8.46 -11.27
C ALA A 99 -7.87 -7.92 -12.71
N THR A 100 -6.77 -8.11 -13.44
CA THR A 100 -6.48 -7.38 -14.68
C THR A 100 -6.69 -8.21 -15.95
N GLY A 101 -7.12 -9.47 -15.82
CA GLY A 101 -7.43 -10.40 -16.92
C GLY A 101 -6.23 -11.08 -17.57
N GLY A 102 -5.00 -10.74 -17.16
CA GLY A 102 -3.77 -11.41 -17.61
C GLY A 102 -3.54 -12.77 -16.96
N GLY A 103 -4.10 -12.98 -15.76
CA GLY A 103 -3.97 -14.20 -14.96
C GLY A 103 -5.28 -14.97 -14.80
N GLY A 104 -5.36 -15.77 -13.75
CA GLY A 104 -6.55 -16.52 -13.35
C GLY A 104 -6.71 -16.55 -11.84
N PHE A 105 -7.79 -17.14 -11.37
CA PHE A 105 -8.00 -17.35 -9.94
C PHE A 105 -8.88 -18.56 -9.69
N ARG A 106 -8.77 -19.11 -8.49
CA ARG A 106 -9.63 -20.19 -8.00
C ARG A 106 -10.52 -19.68 -6.89
N PHE A 107 -11.81 -19.92 -7.02
CA PHE A 107 -12.78 -19.74 -5.94
C PHE A 107 -12.93 -21.04 -5.14
N VAL A 108 -12.61 -20.96 -3.85
CA VAL A 108 -12.69 -22.08 -2.90
C VAL A 108 -13.64 -21.71 -1.79
N GLU A 109 -14.67 -22.52 -1.57
CA GLU A 109 -15.57 -22.36 -0.43
C GLU A 109 -14.81 -22.68 0.87
N ALA A 110 -14.96 -21.79 1.86
CA ALA A 110 -14.35 -21.92 3.18
C ALA A 110 -15.41 -21.86 4.28
N ALA A 111 -15.12 -22.48 5.41
CA ALA A 111 -16.04 -22.54 6.54
C ALA A 111 -16.39 -21.15 7.09
N GLY A 112 -17.62 -21.03 7.62
CA GLY A 112 -18.10 -19.81 8.26
C GLY A 112 -18.44 -18.68 7.28
N ASN A 113 -19.17 -19.01 6.19
CA ASN A 113 -19.62 -18.08 5.16
C ASN A 113 -18.48 -17.29 4.51
N LYS A 114 -17.43 -18.02 4.09
CA LYS A 114 -16.26 -17.41 3.46
C LYS A 114 -16.04 -18.01 2.07
N LEU A 115 -15.58 -17.16 1.17
CA LEU A 115 -15.04 -17.54 -0.11
C LEU A 115 -13.57 -17.12 -0.14
N TYR A 116 -12.70 -18.04 -0.54
CA TYR A 116 -11.31 -17.73 -0.82
C TYR A 116 -11.14 -17.55 -2.32
N GLN A 117 -10.55 -16.42 -2.70
CA GLN A 117 -10.05 -16.19 -4.04
C GLN A 117 -8.54 -16.38 -3.99
N VAL A 118 -8.05 -17.38 -4.73
CA VAL A 118 -6.65 -17.79 -4.75
C VAL A 118 -6.10 -17.53 -6.13
N TRP A 119 -5.08 -16.68 -6.25
CA TRP A 119 -4.50 -16.28 -7.55
C TRP A 119 -3.42 -17.25 -8.04
N GLY A 120 -2.57 -17.72 -7.12
CA GLY A 120 -1.60 -18.80 -7.32
C GLY A 120 -1.26 -19.44 -5.98
N VAL A 121 -0.62 -20.61 -6.00
CA VAL A 121 -0.19 -21.28 -4.75
C VAL A 121 1.07 -20.60 -4.18
N ASP A 122 1.93 -20.04 -5.04
CA ASP A 122 3.17 -19.33 -4.66
C ASP A 122 3.12 -17.83 -4.90
N GLU A 123 2.18 -17.38 -5.75
CA GLU A 123 1.75 -16.01 -5.75
C GLU A 123 1.06 -15.79 -4.41
N ARG A 124 1.56 -14.84 -3.62
CA ARG A 124 1.20 -14.63 -2.21
C ARG A 124 -0.20 -13.98 -2.09
N GLY A 125 -1.13 -14.51 -2.86
CA GLY A 125 -2.31 -13.88 -3.37
C GLY A 125 -3.55 -14.63 -2.91
N LEU A 126 -3.95 -14.36 -1.67
CA LEU A 126 -5.19 -14.86 -1.10
C LEU A 126 -6.05 -13.67 -0.69
N ALA A 127 -7.23 -13.56 -1.28
CA ALA A 127 -8.31 -12.73 -0.76
C ALA A 127 -9.28 -13.59 0.05
N ARG A 128 -9.64 -13.09 1.24
CA ARG A 128 -10.65 -13.71 2.12
C ARG A 128 -11.92 -12.88 2.02
N ILE A 129 -12.91 -13.42 1.32
CA ILE A 129 -14.20 -12.77 1.11
C ILE A 129 -15.17 -13.28 2.17
N TYR A 130 -15.57 -12.41 3.09
CA TYR A 130 -16.57 -12.72 4.12
C TYR A 130 -17.96 -12.38 3.59
N LEU A 131 -18.85 -13.37 3.52
CA LEU A 131 -20.18 -13.19 2.94
C LEU A 131 -21.16 -12.58 3.96
N ASP A 132 -22.04 -11.72 3.45
CA ASP A 132 -23.19 -11.13 4.15
C ASP A 132 -22.82 -10.50 5.50
N SER A 133 -21.65 -9.84 5.54
CA SER A 133 -21.15 -9.13 6.70
C SER A 133 -20.68 -7.72 6.32
N PRO A 134 -20.83 -6.73 7.21
CA PRO A 134 -20.26 -5.41 6.98
C PRO A 134 -18.74 -5.44 7.21
N HIS A 135 -18.04 -4.44 6.68
CA HIS A 135 -16.68 -4.16 7.11
C HIS A 135 -16.65 -3.85 8.63
N PRO A 136 -15.61 -4.28 9.35
CA PRO A 136 -15.39 -3.87 10.74
C PRO A 136 -15.28 -2.36 10.84
N ARG A 137 -15.70 -1.76 11.96
CA ARG A 137 -15.54 -0.31 12.18
C ARG A 137 -14.09 0.16 12.09
N ASN A 138 -13.15 -0.68 12.52
CA ASN A 138 -11.72 -0.43 12.48
C ASN A 138 -11.07 -1.49 11.59
N VAL A 139 -11.17 -1.31 10.26
CA VAL A 139 -10.54 -2.21 9.29
C VAL A 139 -9.02 -2.13 9.44
N ALA A 140 -8.36 -3.27 9.57
CA ALA A 140 -6.90 -3.31 9.58
C ALA A 140 -6.37 -3.10 8.16
N LEU A 141 -5.33 -2.29 8.01
CA LEU A 141 -4.69 -2.07 6.71
C LEU A 141 -3.81 -3.26 6.34
N THR A 142 -4.17 -3.95 5.26
CA THR A 142 -3.48 -5.15 4.77
C THR A 142 -3.19 -5.05 3.28
N TRP A 143 -2.38 -5.95 2.74
CA TRP A 143 -1.99 -5.91 1.32
C TRP A 143 -3.16 -6.18 0.37
N ASN A 144 -4.09 -7.05 0.77
CA ASN A 144 -5.23 -7.45 -0.06
C ASN A 144 -6.57 -6.84 0.39
N GLY A 145 -6.52 -5.96 1.39
CA GLY A 145 -7.72 -5.39 2.00
C GLY A 145 -8.58 -6.39 2.77
N ASP A 146 -9.70 -5.88 3.26
CA ASP A 146 -10.81 -6.62 3.86
C ASP A 146 -11.93 -6.73 2.83
N SER A 147 -12.29 -7.94 2.42
CA SER A 147 -13.28 -8.18 1.36
C SER A 147 -14.62 -8.65 1.93
N ARG A 148 -15.71 -8.01 1.50
CA ARG A 148 -17.09 -8.30 1.92
C ARG A 148 -17.95 -8.63 0.73
N GLY A 149 -18.41 -9.88 0.66
CA GLY A 149 -19.21 -10.40 -0.45
C GLY A 149 -20.70 -10.42 -0.13
N ARG A 150 -21.53 -10.19 -1.14
CA ARG A 150 -22.97 -10.46 -1.09
C ARG A 150 -23.48 -10.85 -2.47
N PHE A 151 -24.49 -11.70 -2.54
CA PHE A 151 -25.19 -11.96 -3.79
C PHE A 151 -26.35 -10.96 -3.98
N GLU A 152 -26.43 -10.38 -5.18
CA GLU A 152 -27.60 -9.62 -5.61
C GLU A 152 -28.66 -10.54 -6.21
N GLY A 153 -29.90 -10.04 -6.35
CA GLY A 153 -31.05 -10.85 -6.78
C GLY A 153 -30.96 -11.44 -8.19
N ASP A 154 -30.01 -10.98 -9.01
CA ASP A 154 -29.72 -11.50 -10.35
C ASP A 154 -28.63 -12.59 -10.36
N GLY A 155 -28.14 -12.99 -9.18
CA GLY A 155 -27.06 -13.96 -9.03
C GLY A 155 -25.65 -13.39 -9.17
N THR A 156 -25.50 -12.05 -9.24
CA THR A 156 -24.18 -11.39 -9.23
C THR A 156 -23.58 -11.43 -7.83
N LEU A 157 -22.35 -11.94 -7.71
CA LEU A 157 -21.55 -11.76 -6.48
C LEU A 157 -20.89 -10.39 -6.52
N VAL A 158 -21.22 -9.53 -5.56
CA VAL A 158 -20.59 -8.23 -5.38
C VAL A 158 -19.66 -8.30 -4.19
N VAL A 159 -18.39 -7.97 -4.41
CA VAL A 159 -17.35 -7.92 -3.40
C VAL A 159 -16.92 -6.47 -3.22
N ASP A 160 -17.09 -5.96 -2.01
CA ASP A 160 -16.62 -4.64 -1.57
C ASP A 160 -15.31 -4.81 -0.80
N ILE A 161 -14.27 -4.06 -1.18
CA ILE A 161 -12.92 -4.24 -0.64
C ILE A 161 -12.35 -2.89 -0.23
N THR A 162 -11.97 -2.77 1.05
CA THR A 162 -11.34 -1.58 1.64
C THR A 162 -10.20 -1.98 2.57
N GLY A 163 -9.50 -1.02 3.16
CA GLY A 163 -8.45 -1.31 4.15
C GLY A 163 -7.16 -1.85 3.52
N PHE A 164 -6.78 -1.30 2.37
CA PHE A 164 -5.48 -1.57 1.77
C PHE A 164 -4.39 -0.81 2.51
N ASN A 165 -3.22 -1.40 2.63
CA ASN A 165 -2.01 -0.65 2.92
C ASN A 165 -1.47 -0.04 1.61
N ALA A 166 -0.80 1.10 1.68
CA ALA A 166 -0.20 1.76 0.52
C ALA A 166 1.15 1.14 0.09
N LYS A 167 1.32 -0.19 0.24
CA LYS A 167 2.59 -0.89 -0.01
C LYS A 167 2.57 -1.78 -1.25
N SER A 168 1.40 -1.98 -1.83
CA SER A 168 1.21 -2.62 -3.14
C SER A 168 0.95 -1.57 -4.21
N TRP A 169 0.59 -2.03 -5.41
CA TRP A 169 0.42 -1.17 -6.57
C TRP A 169 -0.93 -1.41 -7.25
N LEU A 170 -1.42 -0.38 -7.93
CA LEU A 170 -2.49 -0.51 -8.93
C LEU A 170 -1.87 -1.01 -10.23
N GLU A 171 -2.54 -2.00 -10.82
CA GLU A 171 -2.13 -2.65 -12.07
C GLU A 171 -0.64 -3.13 -12.01
N SER A 172 0.02 -3.44 -13.14
CA SER A 172 1.40 -3.98 -13.09
C SER A 172 2.48 -2.99 -13.53
N ASP A 173 2.13 -1.79 -14.01
CA ASP A 173 3.09 -0.70 -14.20
C ASP A 173 3.48 -0.03 -12.87
N ARG A 174 2.97 -0.54 -11.74
CA ARG A 174 3.26 -0.07 -10.37
C ARG A 174 2.78 1.35 -10.09
N TRP A 175 1.52 1.62 -10.37
CA TRP A 175 0.94 2.91 -10.02
C TRP A 175 0.63 2.95 -8.52
N ALA A 176 1.08 4.01 -7.84
CA ALA A 176 0.87 4.12 -6.40
C ALA A 176 -0.60 4.34 -6.07
N HIS A 177 -1.04 3.74 -4.96
CA HIS A 177 -2.33 4.02 -4.32
C HIS A 177 -2.13 4.40 -2.85
N SER A 178 -3.18 4.95 -2.25
CA SER A 178 -3.24 5.32 -0.85
C SER A 178 -3.94 4.24 -0.01
N GLU A 179 -4.05 4.50 1.29
CA GLU A 179 -4.85 3.70 2.22
C GLU A 179 -6.37 3.96 2.06
N GLU A 180 -6.76 4.93 1.23
CA GLU A 180 -8.15 5.24 0.88
C GLU A 180 -8.64 4.54 -0.38
N LEU A 181 -7.84 3.63 -0.95
CA LEU A 181 -8.23 2.76 -2.04
C LEU A 181 -9.50 1.98 -1.67
N HIS A 182 -10.47 2.01 -2.56
CA HIS A 182 -11.74 1.32 -2.49
C HIS A 182 -11.97 0.60 -3.80
N VAL A 183 -12.20 -0.72 -3.73
CA VAL A 183 -12.45 -1.54 -4.90
C VAL A 183 -13.78 -2.26 -4.75
N ILE A 184 -14.58 -2.24 -5.80
CA ILE A 184 -15.79 -3.07 -5.91
C ILE A 184 -15.62 -4.00 -7.09
N GLU A 185 -15.69 -5.30 -6.85
CA GLU A 185 -15.68 -6.33 -7.87
C GLU A 185 -17.10 -6.92 -8.03
N ARG A 186 -17.59 -6.98 -9.26
CA ARG A 186 -18.88 -7.60 -9.60
C ARG A 186 -18.64 -8.80 -10.49
N TYR A 187 -18.97 -9.98 -9.97
CA TYR A 187 -18.78 -11.25 -10.64
C TYR A 187 -20.11 -11.81 -11.13
N ARG A 188 -20.23 -12.01 -12.45
CA ARG A 188 -21.45 -12.51 -13.09
C ARG A 188 -21.16 -13.70 -13.99
N LEU A 189 -21.83 -14.82 -13.73
CA LEU A 189 -21.77 -15.99 -14.59
C LEU A 189 -22.60 -15.78 -15.86
N PHE A 190 -22.12 -16.31 -16.98
CA PHE A 190 -22.85 -16.35 -18.24
C PHE A 190 -22.42 -17.56 -19.08
N GLY A 191 -23.05 -17.76 -20.24
CA GLY A 191 -22.78 -18.93 -21.09
C GLY A 191 -23.00 -20.25 -20.35
N ASN A 192 -24.09 -20.34 -19.59
CA ASN A 192 -24.43 -21.50 -18.74
C ASN A 192 -23.35 -21.87 -17.70
N GLY A 193 -22.58 -20.87 -17.22
CA GLY A 193 -21.53 -21.07 -16.23
C GLY A 193 -20.18 -21.48 -16.81
N GLU A 194 -20.03 -21.45 -18.14
CA GLU A 194 -18.72 -21.60 -18.79
C GLU A 194 -17.83 -20.36 -18.62
N TYR A 195 -18.46 -19.18 -18.46
CA TYR A 195 -17.73 -17.92 -18.37
C TYR A 195 -18.13 -17.09 -17.15
N LEU A 196 -17.18 -16.29 -16.69
CA LEU A 196 -17.33 -15.34 -15.60
C LEU A 196 -16.93 -13.95 -16.10
N GLN A 197 -17.83 -12.99 -15.97
CA GLN A 197 -17.52 -11.58 -16.13
C GLN A 197 -17.12 -11.03 -14.77
N LEU A 198 -15.97 -10.36 -14.72
CA LEU A 198 -15.55 -9.51 -13.61
C LEU A 198 -15.63 -8.06 -14.08
N ARG A 199 -16.47 -7.26 -13.43
CA ARG A 199 -16.44 -5.81 -13.58
C ARG A 199 -15.92 -5.17 -12.30
N THR A 200 -14.84 -4.41 -12.43
CA THR A 200 -14.15 -3.80 -11.30
C THR A 200 -14.34 -2.30 -11.34
N PHE A 201 -14.60 -1.70 -10.18
CA PHE A 201 -14.66 -0.26 -9.95
C PHE A 201 -13.57 0.07 -8.95
N VAL A 202 -12.74 1.06 -9.27
CA VAL A 202 -11.59 1.45 -8.46
C VAL A 202 -11.71 2.93 -8.17
N ASP A 203 -11.70 3.28 -6.88
CA ASP A 203 -11.66 4.65 -6.39
C ASP A 203 -10.53 4.81 -5.38
N ASP A 204 -9.88 5.96 -5.43
CA ASP A 204 -8.85 6.36 -4.46
C ASP A 204 -8.76 7.88 -4.52
N ARG A 205 -9.49 8.55 -3.62
CA ARG A 205 -9.60 10.01 -3.65
C ARG A 205 -8.27 10.75 -3.42
N LEU A 206 -7.23 10.05 -2.93
CA LEU A 206 -5.92 10.65 -2.73
C LEU A 206 -4.99 10.37 -3.90
N ALA A 207 -5.07 9.20 -4.56
CA ALA A 207 -4.17 8.84 -5.65
C ALA A 207 -4.73 9.11 -7.05
N LEU A 208 -6.06 9.08 -7.22
CA LEU A 208 -6.75 9.21 -8.51
C LEU A 208 -7.45 10.56 -8.65
N LYS A 209 -7.46 11.10 -9.87
CA LYS A 209 -8.22 12.30 -10.26
C LYS A 209 -9.73 12.03 -10.30
N ALA A 210 -10.12 10.79 -10.59
CA ALA A 210 -11.49 10.31 -10.64
C ALA A 210 -11.49 8.77 -10.57
N PRO A 211 -12.58 8.14 -10.09
CA PRO A 211 -12.71 6.69 -10.13
C PRO A 211 -12.73 6.16 -11.57
N TYR A 212 -12.27 4.92 -11.76
CA TYR A 212 -12.29 4.23 -13.05
C TYR A 212 -12.91 2.83 -12.93
N THR A 213 -13.24 2.24 -14.07
CA THR A 213 -13.82 0.90 -14.16
C THR A 213 -13.32 0.18 -15.39
N PHE A 214 -13.27 -1.15 -15.30
CA PHE A 214 -12.94 -2.01 -16.41
C PHE A 214 -13.62 -3.38 -16.23
N THR A 215 -13.74 -4.10 -17.33
CA THR A 215 -14.36 -5.42 -17.40
C THR A 215 -13.35 -6.45 -17.92
N ARG A 216 -13.34 -7.63 -17.32
CA ARG A 216 -12.55 -8.80 -17.72
C ARG A 216 -13.43 -10.04 -17.77
N TYR A 217 -13.03 -10.99 -18.61
CA TYR A 217 -13.75 -12.25 -18.81
C TYR A 217 -12.81 -13.42 -18.54
N TYR A 218 -13.34 -14.44 -17.89
CA TYR A 218 -12.62 -15.65 -17.55
C TYR A 218 -13.43 -16.85 -18.03
N ARG A 219 -12.72 -17.90 -18.42
CA ARG A 219 -13.32 -19.19 -18.75
C ARG A 219 -13.13 -20.16 -17.60
N LYS A 220 -14.14 -20.96 -17.33
CA LYS A 220 -14.05 -22.06 -16.38
C LYS A 220 -13.14 -23.14 -16.95
N VAL A 221 -12.14 -23.55 -16.18
CA VAL A 221 -11.22 -24.62 -16.55
C VAL A 221 -11.25 -25.71 -15.48
N ALA A 222 -10.86 -26.93 -15.87
CA ALA A 222 -10.67 -27.99 -14.89
C ALA A 222 -9.59 -27.57 -13.90
N ASP A 223 -9.80 -27.87 -12.62
CA ASP A 223 -8.78 -27.65 -11.60
C ASP A 223 -7.56 -28.52 -11.94
N ALA A 224 -6.36 -27.94 -11.90
CA ALA A 224 -5.14 -28.70 -12.08
C ALA A 224 -5.00 -29.75 -10.96
N THR A 225 -4.43 -30.91 -11.29
CA THR A 225 -4.17 -31.99 -10.32
C THR A 225 -3.14 -31.59 -9.27
N GLU A 226 -2.21 -30.70 -9.62
CA GLU A 226 -1.19 -30.11 -8.75
C GLU A 226 -1.05 -28.61 -9.07
N GLY A 227 -0.87 -27.77 -8.05
CA GLY A 227 -0.46 -26.38 -8.25
C GLY A 227 1.03 -26.34 -8.55
N GLY A 228 1.43 -25.66 -9.63
CA GLY A 228 2.85 -25.45 -9.92
C GLY A 228 3.48 -24.46 -8.94
N GLU A 229 4.80 -24.55 -8.77
CA GLU A 229 5.61 -23.62 -7.95
C GLU A 229 6.20 -22.48 -8.80
N GLY A 230 5.79 -21.24 -8.55
CA GLY A 230 6.44 -20.02 -9.02
C GLY A 230 7.43 -19.49 -7.99
N VAL A 231 8.73 -19.78 -8.14
CA VAL A 231 9.73 -19.24 -7.20
C VAL A 231 9.81 -17.72 -7.40
N CYS A 232 9.62 -16.98 -6.31
CA CYS A 232 9.79 -15.54 -6.33
C CYS A 232 11.26 -15.18 -6.61
N ASN A 233 11.49 -14.04 -7.26
CA ASN A 233 12.85 -13.58 -7.58
C ASN A 233 13.68 -14.52 -8.50
N GLN A 234 13.05 -15.36 -9.35
CA GLN A 234 13.78 -16.21 -10.31
C GLN A 234 14.56 -15.45 -11.39
N ASN A 235 14.19 -14.20 -11.67
CA ASN A 235 14.73 -13.44 -12.79
C ASN A 235 15.98 -12.61 -12.43
N VAL A 236 16.49 -12.76 -11.21
CA VAL A 236 17.60 -11.95 -10.71
C VAL A 236 18.73 -12.86 -10.24
N PRO A 237 19.99 -12.63 -10.65
CA PRO A 237 21.14 -13.23 -9.98
C PRO A 237 21.06 -12.94 -8.48
N GLU A 238 21.40 -13.92 -7.63
CA GLU A 238 21.37 -13.84 -6.15
C GLU A 238 22.18 -12.66 -5.54
N ASP A 239 22.91 -11.93 -6.37
CA ASP A 239 23.75 -10.80 -6.00
C ASP A 239 22.88 -9.59 -5.59
N ASP A 240 22.86 -9.27 -4.30
CA ASP A 240 22.15 -8.15 -3.65
C ASP A 240 21.93 -6.92 -4.56
N LEU A 241 20.77 -6.88 -5.22
CA LEU A 241 20.35 -5.80 -6.12
C LEU A 241 20.46 -4.42 -5.47
N TRP A 242 20.20 -4.35 -4.16
CA TRP A 242 20.32 -3.11 -3.41
C TRP A 242 21.76 -2.62 -3.38
N SER A 243 22.73 -3.51 -3.19
CA SER A 243 24.14 -3.15 -3.24
C SER A 243 24.55 -2.66 -4.64
N GLN A 244 24.09 -3.32 -5.70
CA GLN A 244 24.37 -2.87 -7.08
C GLN A 244 23.77 -1.49 -7.37
N ARG A 245 22.49 -1.29 -7.05
CA ARG A 245 21.78 -0.01 -7.23
C ARG A 245 22.39 1.10 -6.38
N ARG A 246 22.69 0.84 -5.11
CA ARG A 246 23.36 1.78 -4.21
C ARG A 246 24.71 2.20 -4.77
N ASN A 247 25.55 1.25 -5.17
CA ASN A 247 26.90 1.55 -5.67
C ASN A 247 26.83 2.42 -6.94
N LYS A 248 25.88 2.15 -7.83
CA LYS A 248 25.62 3.02 -9.00
C LYS A 248 25.21 4.44 -8.59
N LEU A 249 24.24 4.57 -7.68
CA LEU A 249 23.76 5.87 -7.20
C LEU A 249 24.86 6.67 -6.47
N LEU A 250 25.68 5.98 -5.67
CA LEU A 250 26.83 6.59 -4.98
C LEU A 250 27.88 7.04 -5.98
N SER A 251 28.20 6.25 -7.01
CA SER A 251 29.13 6.67 -8.05
C SER A 251 28.69 7.96 -8.74
N ASP A 252 27.40 8.09 -9.07
CA ASP A 252 26.85 9.30 -9.67
C ASP A 252 26.89 10.50 -8.70
N HIS A 253 26.63 10.25 -7.40
CA HIS A 253 26.72 11.26 -6.36
C HIS A 253 28.17 11.73 -6.16
N ASP A 254 29.11 10.81 -6.00
CA ASP A 254 30.51 11.07 -5.75
C ASP A 254 31.13 11.87 -6.91
N ALA A 255 30.76 11.56 -8.15
CA ALA A 255 31.17 12.34 -9.31
C ALA A 255 30.65 13.79 -9.25
N LYS A 256 29.37 13.99 -8.89
CA LYS A 256 28.79 15.32 -8.72
C LYS A 256 29.41 16.08 -7.55
N PHE A 257 29.68 15.39 -6.44
CA PHE A 257 30.31 15.98 -5.27
C PHE A 257 31.75 16.36 -5.57
N ALA A 258 32.51 15.51 -6.26
CA ALA A 258 33.85 15.84 -6.73
C ALA A 258 33.85 17.07 -7.66
N ALA A 259 32.90 17.16 -8.59
CA ALA A 259 32.73 18.33 -9.45
C ALA A 259 32.38 19.61 -8.66
N PHE A 260 31.51 19.50 -7.65
CA PHE A 260 31.17 20.59 -6.74
C PHE A 260 32.40 21.04 -5.91
N VAL A 261 33.13 20.11 -5.30
CA VAL A 261 34.35 20.43 -4.55
C VAL A 261 35.38 21.11 -5.46
N ALA A 262 35.50 20.65 -6.71
CA ALA A 262 36.42 21.24 -7.67
C ALA A 262 36.14 22.72 -7.97
N THR A 263 34.91 23.23 -7.78
CA THR A 263 34.62 24.67 -7.96
C THR A 263 35.26 25.56 -6.90
N TYR A 264 35.78 24.98 -5.82
CA TYR A 264 36.42 25.68 -4.70
C TYR A 264 37.93 25.44 -4.62
N ASN A 265 38.52 24.68 -5.56
CA ASN A 265 39.95 24.34 -5.52
C ASN A 265 40.86 25.58 -5.56
N ASP A 266 40.40 26.66 -6.19
CA ASP A 266 41.12 27.91 -6.33
C ASP A 266 40.52 29.04 -5.46
N GLU A 267 39.70 28.71 -4.45
CA GLU A 267 39.12 29.73 -3.56
C GLU A 267 40.24 30.42 -2.76
N PRO A 268 40.41 31.75 -2.89
CA PRO A 268 41.47 32.46 -2.20
C PRO A 268 41.22 32.40 -0.69
N LEU A 269 42.28 32.07 0.07
CA LEU A 269 42.21 32.12 1.53
C LEU A 269 41.77 33.52 1.99
N PRO A 270 40.92 33.61 3.04
CA PRO A 270 40.50 34.90 3.59
C PRO A 270 41.72 35.76 3.90
N GLN A 271 41.81 36.93 3.25
CA GLN A 271 42.86 37.89 3.52
C GLN A 271 42.54 38.62 4.82
N GLY A 272 43.17 38.15 5.90
CA GLY A 272 43.15 38.80 7.20
C GLY A 272 44.30 38.26 8.03
N SER A 273 45.23 39.13 8.43
CA SER A 273 46.17 38.78 9.47
C SER A 273 45.38 38.53 10.75
N ILE A 274 45.45 37.33 11.30
CA ILE A 274 45.01 37.10 12.69
C ILE A 274 45.82 38.09 13.53
N PRO A 275 45.18 39.05 14.24
CA PRO A 275 45.93 39.99 15.06
C PRO A 275 46.79 39.19 16.03
N PRO A 276 48.09 39.52 16.19
CA PRO A 276 48.95 38.79 17.09
C PRO A 276 48.28 38.74 18.47
N PRO A 277 48.31 37.60 19.17
CA PRO A 277 47.76 37.53 20.51
C PRO A 277 48.36 38.67 21.33
N PRO A 278 47.57 39.36 22.18
CA PRO A 278 48.07 40.48 22.96
C PRO A 278 49.36 40.05 23.66
N ARG A 279 50.42 40.85 23.47
CA ARG A 279 51.75 40.59 24.03
C ARG A 279 51.56 40.40 25.54
N ALA A 280 51.74 39.18 26.02
CA ALA A 280 51.70 38.92 27.46
C ALA A 280 52.81 39.77 28.08
N THR A 281 52.43 40.83 28.80
CA THR A 281 53.36 41.50 29.69
C THR A 281 53.73 40.46 30.74
N ALA A 282 54.97 39.97 30.68
CA ALA A 282 55.52 39.10 31.69
C ALA A 282 55.63 39.88 33.00
N SER A 283 54.52 39.98 33.74
CA SER A 283 54.61 40.13 35.18
C SER A 283 55.01 38.78 35.72
N ALA A 284 56.28 38.68 36.14
CA ALA A 284 56.78 37.52 36.85
C ALA A 284 55.95 37.34 38.13
N VAL A 285 54.97 36.45 38.08
CA VAL A 285 54.36 35.90 39.29
C VAL A 285 55.38 34.92 39.87
N PRO A 286 55.84 35.09 41.12
CA PRO A 286 56.76 34.14 41.73
C PRO A 286 56.10 32.75 41.76
N LEU A 287 56.86 31.72 41.41
CA LEU A 287 56.51 30.32 41.66
C LEU A 287 56.51 30.07 43.18
N GLY A 288 55.42 30.48 43.84
CA GLY A 288 55.09 30.15 45.22
C GLY A 288 54.18 28.93 45.25
N ALA A 289 54.61 27.90 45.98
CA ALA A 289 53.89 26.65 46.16
C ALA A 289 52.47 26.87 46.69
N ASN A 290 51.48 26.79 45.80
CA ASN A 290 50.10 26.39 46.03
C ASN A 290 49.41 26.37 44.67
N ALA A 291 49.25 25.19 44.07
CA ALA A 291 48.42 25.03 42.88
C ALA A 291 46.94 25.14 43.30
N PRO A 292 46.17 26.16 42.87
CA PRO A 292 44.73 26.01 42.83
C PRO A 292 44.39 25.11 41.65
N ALA A 293 43.41 24.23 41.84
CA ALA A 293 42.91 23.32 40.82
C ALA A 293 42.72 23.99 39.45
N ALA A 294 42.98 23.24 38.38
CA ALA A 294 42.86 23.67 36.98
C ALA A 294 41.63 24.55 36.76
N LYS A 295 41.86 25.85 36.49
CA LYS A 295 40.78 26.71 36.00
C LYS A 295 40.35 26.18 34.65
N ALA A 296 39.05 25.96 34.50
CA ALA A 296 38.43 25.44 33.30
C ALA A 296 38.95 26.15 32.04
N VAL A 297 39.21 25.35 31.01
CA VAL A 297 39.39 25.84 29.63
C VAL A 297 38.22 26.78 29.33
N PRO A 298 38.44 28.02 28.85
CA PRO A 298 37.35 28.87 28.45
C PRO A 298 36.59 28.16 27.32
N THR A 299 35.35 27.76 27.60
CA THR A 299 34.41 27.29 26.58
C THR A 299 34.27 28.41 25.56
N ILE A 300 34.78 28.17 24.34
CA ILE A 300 34.44 28.98 23.17
C ILE A 300 32.91 28.85 23.03
N PRO A 301 32.12 29.93 23.21
CA PRO A 301 30.69 29.85 22.98
C PRO A 301 30.49 29.46 21.51
N PRO A 302 29.63 28.48 21.18
CA PRO A 302 29.34 28.15 19.79
C PRO A 302 28.83 29.43 19.13
N GLN A 303 29.50 29.90 18.08
CA GLN A 303 29.00 31.02 17.29
C GLN A 303 27.62 30.60 16.73
N ALA A 304 26.56 31.11 17.34
CA ALA A 304 25.19 30.71 17.03
C ALA A 304 24.81 30.98 15.55
N ALA A 305 25.53 31.89 14.89
CA ALA A 305 25.26 32.32 13.52
C ALA A 305 25.49 31.22 12.45
N ASP A 306 26.45 30.31 12.64
CA ASP A 306 26.73 29.27 11.63
C ASP A 306 25.87 28.03 11.79
N SER A 307 25.38 27.77 13.01
CA SER A 307 24.53 26.61 13.26
C SER A 307 23.15 26.72 12.57
N ALA A 308 22.61 27.93 12.40
CA ALA A 308 21.36 28.16 11.68
C ALA A 308 21.52 28.02 10.16
N LYS A 309 22.65 28.47 9.62
CA LYS A 309 23.00 28.33 8.19
C LYS A 309 23.30 26.87 7.82
N LEU A 310 24.00 26.14 8.68
CA LEU A 310 24.24 24.70 8.52
C LEU A 310 22.96 23.88 8.66
N ARG A 311 22.03 24.26 9.54
CA ARG A 311 20.68 23.65 9.61
C ARG A 311 19.82 23.97 8.39
N ALA A 312 19.95 25.16 7.81
CA ALA A 312 19.25 25.52 6.56
C ALA A 312 19.80 24.76 5.34
N LEU A 313 21.12 24.52 5.28
CA LEU A 313 21.75 23.69 4.24
C LEU A 313 21.48 22.19 4.41
N ALA A 314 21.36 21.71 5.65
CA ALA A 314 20.91 20.35 5.96
C ALA A 314 19.38 20.16 5.76
N GLY A 315 18.66 21.24 5.45
CA GLY A 315 17.20 21.32 5.34
C GLY A 315 16.58 20.73 4.08
N VAL A 316 17.12 19.65 3.52
CA VAL A 316 16.40 18.85 2.49
C VAL A 316 15.34 17.93 3.13
N TYR A 317 15.32 17.79 4.46
CA TYR A 317 14.24 17.13 5.17
C TYR A 317 13.94 17.80 6.50
N GLU A 318 13.00 18.74 6.54
CA GLU A 318 12.12 18.87 7.70
C GLU A 318 10.65 19.11 7.28
N PRO A 319 9.68 18.46 7.96
CA PRO A 319 8.27 18.52 7.62
C PRO A 319 7.63 19.84 8.07
N VAL A 320 6.66 20.30 7.27
CA VAL A 320 5.84 21.50 7.48
C VAL A 320 5.35 21.60 8.96
N PRO A 321 5.68 22.67 9.70
CA PRO A 321 5.15 22.88 11.05
C PRO A 321 3.67 23.25 10.99
N GLY A 322 2.78 22.42 11.54
CA GLY A 322 1.37 22.80 11.73
C GLY A 322 0.31 21.69 11.73
N ARG A 323 0.64 20.42 11.47
CA ARG A 323 -0.32 19.30 11.64
C ARG A 323 0.05 18.43 12.85
N PRO A 324 -0.90 18.07 13.73
CA PRO A 324 -0.64 17.10 14.79
C PRO A 324 -0.30 15.73 14.17
N ARG A 325 0.74 15.08 14.70
CA ARG A 325 1.13 13.71 14.35
C ARG A 325 -0.03 12.75 14.68
N PRO A 326 -0.38 11.78 13.82
CA PRO A 326 -1.21 10.66 14.23
C PRO A 326 -0.46 9.85 15.30
N THR A 327 -1.10 9.64 16.43
CA THR A 327 -0.62 8.77 17.50
C THR A 327 -0.45 7.34 16.98
N GLN A 328 0.76 6.79 17.04
CA GLN A 328 0.95 5.35 16.88
C GLN A 328 0.31 4.62 18.08
N PRO A 329 -0.53 3.59 17.87
CA PRO A 329 -0.92 2.70 18.95
C PRO A 329 0.19 1.69 19.24
N GLY A 330 0.84 1.84 20.41
CA GLY A 330 1.20 0.72 21.27
C GLY A 330 2.42 -0.14 20.91
N ARG A 331 3.63 0.34 21.21
CA ARG A 331 4.69 -0.52 21.78
C ARG A 331 4.89 -0.12 23.23
N ARG A 332 4.19 -0.79 24.17
CA ARG A 332 4.62 -0.80 25.57
C ARG A 332 5.66 -1.89 25.73
N ILE A 333 6.90 -1.46 25.88
CA ILE A 333 8.00 -2.26 26.41
C ILE A 333 7.71 -2.45 27.90
N TRP A 334 7.60 -3.69 28.34
CA TRP A 334 7.60 -4.07 29.75
C TRP A 334 8.96 -3.71 30.36
N SER A 335 8.97 -2.92 31.42
CA SER A 335 10.08 -2.89 32.37
C SER A 335 9.58 -2.58 33.77
N SER A 336 10.13 -3.30 34.74
CA SER A 336 9.96 -3.25 36.20
C SER A 336 8.75 -3.97 36.82
N ILE A 337 8.99 -5.24 37.20
CA ILE A 337 8.31 -5.90 38.34
C ILE A 337 9.41 -6.16 39.40
N PRO A 338 9.25 -5.72 40.65
CA PRO A 338 10.17 -6.05 41.75
C PRO A 338 9.94 -7.49 42.25
N PRO A 339 10.93 -8.14 42.88
CA PRO A 339 10.83 -9.57 43.22
C PRO A 339 10.00 -9.78 44.48
N GLY A 340 9.18 -10.83 44.46
CA GLY A 340 8.65 -11.49 45.66
C GLY A 340 7.14 -11.39 45.84
N THR A 341 6.40 -12.38 45.36
CA THR A 341 5.74 -13.40 46.21
C THR A 341 5.00 -14.39 45.32
N ALA A 342 5.16 -15.67 45.66
CA ALA A 342 4.54 -16.83 45.01
C ALA A 342 3.01 -16.76 45.00
N TRP A 343 2.34 -17.49 44.09
CA TRP A 343 1.33 -18.52 44.42
C TRP A 343 1.06 -19.40 43.18
N TRP A 344 1.09 -20.72 43.42
CA TRP A 344 0.61 -21.81 42.56
C TRP A 344 -0.90 -21.64 42.26
N SER A 345 -1.58 -22.26 41.30
CA SER A 345 -1.53 -23.64 40.79
C SER A 345 -2.37 -23.79 39.51
N ASP A 346 -1.84 -24.58 38.59
CA ASP A 346 -2.50 -25.68 37.86
C ASP A 346 -4.05 -25.77 37.83
N ARG A 347 -4.62 -25.82 36.61
CA ARG A 347 -5.54 -26.90 36.19
C ARG A 347 -5.84 -26.86 34.70
N SER A 348 -5.42 -27.92 34.04
CA SER A 348 -6.00 -28.50 32.83
C SER A 348 -7.46 -28.92 33.01
N ALA A 349 -8.29 -28.66 31.99
CA ALA A 349 -9.34 -29.53 31.47
C ALA A 349 -9.68 -29.11 30.04
#